data_AF-A0A9P0QHF3-F1
#
_entry.id   AF-A0A9P0QHF3-F1
#
_cell.length_a   1.000
_cell.length_b   1.000
_cell.length_c   1.000
_cell.angle_alpha   90.00
_cell.angle_beta   90.00
_cell.angle_gamma   90.00
#
_symmetry.space_group_name_H-M   'P 1'
#
loop_
_entity.id
_entity.type
_entity.pdbx_description
1 polymer ?
#
loop_
_entity_poly.entity_id
_entity_poly.type
_entity_poly.pdbx_seq_one_letter_code
_entity_poly.pdbx_strand_id
1 'polypeptide(L)' 'MGVFEYRVPKFASAIIWELYEAEGRNYVQVSYRESDDYTKNLTLAGCDTRCDYDWFRNKLEPILMAQRDRKNACDIKED' A
#
# COMPACT_ATOMS: atom_id res chain seq x y z
N MET A 1 -3.20 -3.59 -3.81
CA MET A 1 -1.98 -4.09 -3.14
C MET A 1 -1.91 -5.61 -3.07
N GLY A 2 -3.01 -6.35 -2.89
CA GLY A 2 -2.99 -7.82 -3.04
C GLY A 2 -2.31 -8.60 -1.90
N VAL A 3 -2.14 -7.98 -0.75
CA VAL A 3 -1.41 -8.51 0.42
C VAL A 3 -2.33 -8.82 1.61
N PHE A 4 -3.64 -8.91 1.36
CA PHE A 4 -4.64 -9.18 2.40
C PHE A 4 -4.58 -10.64 2.83
N GLU A 5 -4.49 -10.88 4.14
CA GLU A 5 -4.74 -12.18 4.72
C GLU A 5 -6.20 -12.27 5.14
N TYR A 6 -6.87 -13.41 4.90
CA TYR A 6 -8.28 -13.66 5.21
C TYR A 6 -8.58 -13.71 6.72
N ARG A 7 -8.27 -12.62 7.41
CA ARG A 7 -8.40 -12.40 8.85
C ARG A 7 -8.83 -10.96 9.09
N VAL A 8 -9.64 -10.75 10.13
CA VAL A 8 -10.05 -9.41 10.54
C VAL A 8 -8.84 -8.71 11.18
N PRO A 9 -8.51 -7.46 10.78
CA PRO A 9 -7.43 -6.70 11.42
C PRO A 9 -7.69 -6.51 12.92
N LYS A 10 -6.69 -6.78 13.76
CA LYS A 10 -6.79 -6.59 15.21
C LYS A 10 -6.87 -5.10 15.58
N PHE A 11 -7.41 -4.80 16.77
CA PHE A 11 -7.34 -3.45 17.34
C PHE A 11 -5.89 -2.96 17.42
N ALA A 12 -5.69 -1.68 17.10
CA ALA A 12 -4.37 -1.04 17.02
C ALA A 12 -3.37 -1.67 16.03
N SER A 13 -3.81 -2.62 15.19
CA SER A 13 -3.01 -3.06 14.04
C SER A 13 -2.84 -1.91 13.05
N ALA A 14 -1.72 -1.91 12.34
CA ALA A 14 -1.35 -0.83 11.43
C ALA A 14 -0.71 -1.39 10.16
N ILE A 15 -0.94 -0.70 9.05
CA ILE A 15 -0.11 -0.84 7.85
C ILE A 15 0.85 0.35 7.87
N ILE A 16 2.14 0.07 7.76
CA ILE A 16 3.20 1.07 7.84
C ILE A 16 3.89 1.10 6.47
N TRP A 17 4.02 2.29 5.90
CA TRP A 17 4.76 2.53 4.67
C TRP A 17 6.02 3.31 4.99
N GLU A 18 7.17 2.77 4.61
CA GLU A 18 8.47 3.39 4.81
C GLU A 18 9.10 3.66 3.44
N LEU A 19 9.54 4.91 3.22
CA LEU A 19 10.28 5.32 2.03
C LEU A 19 11.75 5.45 2.39
N TYR A 20 12.61 4.74 1.66
CA TYR A 20 14.06 4.76 1.84
C TYR A 20 14.74 5.30 0.60
N GLU A 21 15.81 6.05 0.80
CA GLU A 21 16.75 6.42 -0.25
C GLU A 21 18.07 5.65 -0.02
N ALA A 22 18.56 4.97 -1.06
CA ALA A 22 19.87 4.31 -1.05
C ALA A 22 20.51 4.41 -2.44
N GLU A 23 21.75 4.90 -2.50
CA GLU A 23 22.53 5.03 -3.74
C GLU A 23 21.79 5.83 -4.84
N GLY A 24 21.06 6.88 -4.44
CA GLY A 24 20.28 7.72 -5.36
C GLY A 24 19.01 7.05 -5.90
N ARG A 25 18.61 5.90 -5.35
CA ARG A 25 17.38 5.17 -5.70
C ARG A 25 16.44 5.14 -4.51
N ASN A 26 15.14 5.20 -4.81
CA ASN A 26 14.08 5.19 -3.80
C ASN A 26 13.40 3.81 -3.72
N TYR A 27 13.12 3.38 -2.51
CA TYR A 27 12.50 2.09 -2.23
C TYR A 27 11.36 2.24 -1.21
N VAL A 28 10.30 1.46 -1.36
CA VAL A 28 9.19 1.37 -0.43
C VAL A 28 9.22 0.02 0.26
N GLN A 29 9.18 0.03 1.59
CA GLN A 29 8.85 -1.14 2.39
C GLN A 29 7.45 -0.95 2.98
N VAL A 30 6.62 -1.98 2.88
CA VAL A 30 5.31 -2.00 3.54
C VAL A 30 5.35 -3.08 4.60
N SER A 31 4.89 -2.77 5.80
CA SER A 31 4.76 -3.74 6.89
C SER A 31 3.36 -3.72 7.50
N TYR A 32 2.95 -4.86 8.05
CA TYR A 32 1.74 -5.00 8.84
C TYR A 32 2.13 -5.28 10.29
N ARG A 33 1.85 -4.33 11.18
CA ARG A 33 1.93 -4.52 12.63
C ARG A 33 0.60 -5.07 13.10
N GLU A 34 0.59 -6.31 13.58
CA GLU A 34 -0.62 -6.96 14.10
C GLU A 34 -0.83 -6.67 15.59
N SER A 35 0.27 -6.55 16.34
CA SER A 35 0.33 -6.22 17.77
C SER A 35 1.69 -5.60 18.08
N ASP A 36 1.90 -5.13 19.31
CA ASP A 36 3.16 -4.48 19.73
C ASP A 36 4.39 -5.39 19.49
N ASP A 37 4.24 -6.69 19.71
CA ASP A 37 5.33 -7.67 19.54
C ASP A 37 5.34 -8.36 18.17
N TYR A 38 4.43 -8.03 17.26
CA TYR A 38 4.35 -8.70 15.95
C TYR A 38 4.18 -7.73 14.80
N THR A 39 5.25 -7.60 14.03
CA THR A 39 5.30 -6.86 12.77
C THR A 39 5.87 -7.75 11.68
N LYS A 40 5.21 -7.79 10.52
CA LYS A 40 5.69 -8.53 9.35
C LYS A 40 5.83 -7.61 8.15
N ASN A 41 6.86 -7.83 7.36
CA ASN A 41 6.98 -7.16 6.07
C ASN A 41 6.00 -7.78 5.06
N LEU A 42 5.37 -6.94 4.26
CA LEU A 42 4.46 -7.32 3.20
C LEU A 42 5.20 -7.27 1.87
N THR A 43 5.13 -8.37 1.12
CA THR A 43 5.75 -8.46 -0.21
C THR A 43 4.67 -8.36 -1.27
N LEU A 44 4.76 -7.33 -2.12
CA LEU A 44 3.86 -7.20 -3.27
C LEU A 44 4.27 -8.21 -4.35
N ALA A 45 3.28 -8.82 -5.00
CA ALA A 45 3.54 -9.82 -6.04
C ALA A 45 4.40 -9.23 -7.17
N GLY A 46 5.61 -9.78 -7.35
CA GLY A 46 6.58 -9.32 -8.35
C GLY A 46 7.55 -8.24 -7.86
N CYS A 47 7.63 -7.98 -6.55
CA CYS A 47 8.64 -7.11 -5.93
C CYS A 47 9.30 -7.79 -4.73
N ASP A 48 10.45 -7.26 -4.33
CA ASP A 48 11.10 -7.61 -3.07
C ASP A 48 10.59 -6.73 -1.91
N THR A 49 11.04 -7.03 -0.69
CA THR A 49 10.68 -6.30 0.54
C THR A 49 11.02 -4.81 0.49
N ARG A 50 12.15 -4.46 -0.14
CA ARG A 50 12.51 -3.08 -0.49
C ARG A 50 12.16 -2.86 -1.95
N CYS A 51 10.90 -2.55 -2.18
CA CYS A 51 10.36 -2.47 -3.52
C CYS A 51 10.80 -1.17 -4.20
N ASP A 52 11.29 -1.22 -5.44
CA ASP A 52 11.62 -0.01 -6.20
C ASP A 52 10.40 0.94 -6.27
N TYR A 53 10.61 2.22 -5.98
CA TYR A 53 9.53 3.20 -5.84
C TYR A 53 8.70 3.36 -7.12
N ASP A 54 9.35 3.39 -8.29
CA ASP A 54 8.66 3.58 -9.56
C ASP A 54 7.87 2.32 -9.94
N TRP A 55 8.45 1.13 -9.71
CA TRP A 55 7.70 -0.12 -9.84
C TRP A 55 6.46 -0.13 -8.93
N PHE A 56 6.63 0.25 -7.65
CA PHE A 56 5.54 0.27 -6.67
C PHE A 56 4.40 1.18 -7.13
N ARG A 57 4.72 2.38 -7.60
CA ARG A 57 3.73 3.33 -8.14
C ARG A 57 2.99 2.75 -9.34
N ASN A 58 3.71 2.24 -10.33
CA ASN A 58 3.13 1.70 -11.55
C ASN A 58 2.20 0.51 -11.28
N LYS A 59 2.53 -0.33 -10.29
CA LYS A 59 1.68 -1.47 -9.90
C LYS A 59 0.40 -1.07 -9.18
N LEU A 60 0.40 0.06 -8.47
CA LEU A 60 -0.79 0.54 -7.79
C LEU A 60 -1.63 1.49 -8.65
N GLU A 61 -1.09 2.04 -9.73
CA GLU A 61 -1.81 2.91 -10.67
C GLU A 61 -3.22 2.41 -11.04
N PRO A 62 -3.45 1.12 -11.38
CA PRO A 62 -4.77 0.65 -11.80
C PRO A 62 -5.86 0.72 -10.72
N ILE A 63 -5.47 0.80 -9.44
CA ILE A 63 -6.42 0.89 -8.31
C ILE A 63 -6.51 2.30 -7.74
N LEU A 64 -5.75 3.25 -8.28
CA LEU A 64 -5.88 4.66 -7.95
C LEU A 64 -7.00 5.25 -8.81
N MET A 65 -8.06 5.75 -8.18
CA MET A 65 -9.06 6.56 -8.88
C MET A 65 -8.76 8.04 -8.68
N ALA A 66 -8.71 8.79 -9.77
CA ALA A 66 -8.65 10.25 -9.67
C ALA A 66 -9.93 10.78 -8.99
N GLN A 67 -9.82 11.91 -8.29
CA GLN A 67 -10.95 12.51 -7.57
C GLN A 67 -12.16 12.80 -8.47
N ARG A 68 -11.90 13.24 -9.70
CA ARG A 68 -12.93 13.48 -10.72
C ARG A 68 -13.65 12.19 -11.11
N ASP A 69 -12.88 11.13 -11.35
CA ASP A 69 -13.41 9.84 -11.79
C ASP A 69 -14.17 9.15 -10.65
N ARG A 70 -13.79 9.38 -9.39
CA ARG A 70 -14.52 8.91 -8.21
C ARG A 70 -15.95 9.46 -8.14
N LYS A 71 -16.16 10.76 -8.43
CA LYS A 71 -17.51 11.35 -8.43
C LYS A 71 -18.42 10.67 -9.45
N ASN A 72 -17.89 10.47 -10.66
CA ASN A 72 -18.60 9.81 -11.75
C ASN A 72 -18.83 8.32 -11.49
N ALA A 73 -17.83 7.62 -10.94
CA ALA A 73 -17.91 6.19 -10.68
C ALA A 73 -18.88 5.84 -9.52
N CYS A 74 -19.17 6.79 -8.63
CA CYS A 74 -20.04 6.59 -7.48
C CYS A 74 -21.37 7.34 -7.57
N ASP A 75 -21.72 7.92 -8.74
CA ASP A 75 -22.94 8.72 -8.97
C ASP A 75 -23.23 9.73 -7.85
N ILE A 76 -22.19 10.33 -7.28
CA ILE A 76 -22.33 11.31 -6.18
C ILE A 76 -22.85 12.61 -6.80
N LYS A 77 -24.11 12.94 -6.54
CA LYS A 77 -24.72 14.20 -6.97
C LYS A 77 -24.11 15.39 -6.20
N GLU A 78 -23.94 16.52 -6.89
CA GLU A 78 -23.55 17.77 -6.24
C GLU A 78 -24.82 18.40 -5.63
N ASP A 79 -24.78 18.68 -4.33
CA ASP A 79 -25.80 19.44 -3.58
C ASP A 79 -25.59 20.95 -3.75
#